data_AF-A0A527YYB4-F1
#
_entry.id   AF-A0A527YYB4-F1
#
_cell.length_a   1.000
_cell.length_b   1.000
_cell.length_c   1.000
_cell.angle_alpha   90.00
_cell.angle_beta   90.00
_cell.angle_gamma   90.00
#
_symmetry.space_group_name_H-M   'P 1'
#
loop_
_entity.id
_entity.type
_entity.pdbx_description
1 polymer ?
#
loop_
_entity_poly.entity_id
_entity_poly.type
_entity_poly.pdbx_seq_one_letter_code
_entity_poly.pdbx_strand_id
1 'polypeptide(L)' 'VPHRRTTTGNLGRLTSRQKEVLKLMAEGYSNKEIARDLEIAEATTKIHAAAVLRELGVRNRTEAAVMLKTWLTRDVS' A
#
# COMPACT_ATOMS: atom_id res chain seq x y z
N VAL A 1 0.70 -1.81 -24.75
CA VAL A 1 1.26 -0.57 -24.17
C VAL A 1 1.21 -0.63 -22.64
N PRO A 2 2.32 -0.52 -21.89
CA PRO A 2 2.24 -0.33 -20.44
C PRO A 2 1.90 1.13 -20.17
N HIS A 3 0.70 1.37 -19.65
CA HIS A 3 0.25 2.70 -19.23
C HIS A 3 1.15 3.15 -18.07
N ARG A 4 2.04 4.11 -18.32
CA ARG A 4 2.80 4.82 -17.29
C ARG A 4 1.79 5.64 -16.47
N ARG A 5 1.11 5.00 -15.52
CA ARG A 5 0.15 5.66 -14.65
C ARG A 5 0.92 6.60 -13.74
N THR A 6 0.55 7.87 -13.81
CA THR A 6 1.04 8.90 -12.91
C THR A 6 0.87 8.42 -11.48
N THR A 7 1.91 8.63 -10.70
CA THR A 7 2.09 8.00 -9.40
C THR A 7 0.93 8.39 -8.43
N THR A 8 0.24 9.53 -8.64
CA THR A 8 -0.94 10.00 -7.86
C THR A 8 -2.19 9.20 -8.15
N GLY A 9 -2.39 8.86 -9.43
CA GLY A 9 -3.59 8.21 -9.93
C GLY A 9 -3.69 6.75 -9.49
N ASN A 10 -2.63 6.16 -8.95
CA ASN A 10 -2.61 4.78 -8.45
C ASN A 10 -3.04 4.68 -6.98
N LEU A 11 -2.71 5.65 -6.11
CA LEU A 11 -3.23 5.67 -4.74
C LEU A 11 -4.74 5.90 -4.68
N GLY A 12 -5.27 6.71 -5.60
CA GLY A 12 -6.71 6.93 -5.73
C GLY A 12 -7.51 5.67 -6.07
N ARG A 13 -6.85 4.63 -6.63
CA ARG A 13 -7.47 3.34 -6.99
C ARG A 13 -7.52 2.34 -5.85
N LEU A 14 -6.75 2.58 -4.79
CA LEU A 14 -6.77 1.72 -3.61
C LEU A 14 -8.09 1.90 -2.86
N THR A 15 -8.68 0.80 -2.41
CA THR A 15 -9.81 0.84 -1.48
C THR A 15 -9.36 1.37 -0.12
N SER A 16 -10.30 1.80 0.72
CA SER A 16 -9.99 2.30 2.07
C SER A 16 -9.15 1.28 2.86
N ARG A 17 -9.55 0.01 2.85
CA ARG A 17 -8.82 -1.07 3.53
C ARG A 17 -7.40 -1.28 2.97
N GLN A 18 -7.23 -1.15 1.65
CA GLN A 18 -5.91 -1.24 1.02
C GLN A 18 -5.00 -0.05 1.40
N LYS A 19 -5.57 1.15 1.56
CA LYS A 19 -4.83 2.34 2.03
C LYS A 19 -4.38 2.18 3.48
N GLU A 20 -5.23 1.64 4.35
CA GLU A 20 -4.86 1.31 5.75
C GLU A 20 -3.68 0.34 5.79
N VAL A 21 -3.79 -0.76 5.04
CA VAL A 21 -2.70 -1.76 4.94
C VAL A 21 -1.42 -1.11 4.39
N LEU A 22 -1.50 -0.30 3.33
CA LEU A 22 -0.34 0.39 2.77
C LEU A 22 0.33 1.34 3.78
N LYS A 23 -0.46 2.06 4.58
CA LYS A 23 0.04 2.96 5.62
C LYS A 23 0.86 2.18 6.66
N LEU A 24 0.28 1.13 7.24
CA LEU A 24 0.96 0.30 8.23
C LEU A 24 2.18 -0.42 7.63
N MET A 25 2.10 -0.85 6.37
CA MET A 25 3.25 -1.40 5.66
C MET A 25 4.42 -0.41 5.57
N ALA A 26 4.12 0.88 5.34
CA ALA A 26 5.12 1.95 5.23
C ALA A 26 5.72 2.36 6.59
N GLU A 27 4.98 2.13 7.67
CA GLU A 27 5.44 2.25 9.05
C GLU A 27 6.29 1.04 9.51
N GLY A 28 6.33 -0.04 8.71
CA GLY A 28 7.20 -1.20 8.93
C GLY A 28 6.51 -2.42 9.54
N TYR A 29 5.20 -2.39 9.74
CA TYR A 29 4.45 -3.46 10.39
C TYR A 29 4.46 -4.76 9.57
N SER A 30 4.66 -5.90 10.20
CA SER A 30 4.48 -7.22 9.58
C SER A 30 3.01 -7.51 9.29
N ASN A 31 2.72 -8.48 8.40
CA ASN A 31 1.33 -8.86 8.12
C ASN A 31 0.58 -9.35 9.37
N LYS A 32 1.29 -9.93 10.33
CA LYS A 32 0.72 -10.36 11.61
C LYS A 32 0.33 -9.17 12.49
N GLU A 33 1.18 -8.14 12.53
CA GLU A 33 0.89 -6.92 13.29
C GLU A 33 -0.23 -6.11 12.64
N ILE A 34 -0.23 -5.97 11.31
CA ILE A 34 -1.31 -5.34 10.55
C ILE A 34 -2.63 -6.08 10.77
N ALA A 35 -2.62 -7.41 10.73
CA ALA A 35 -3.81 -8.22 10.98
C ALA A 35 -4.39 -7.96 12.37
N ARG A 36 -3.52 -7.84 13.37
CA ARG A 36 -3.92 -7.51 14.75
C ARG A 36 -4.48 -6.09 14.86
N ASP A 37 -3.82 -5.12 14.23
CA ASP A 37 -4.21 -3.70 14.29
C ASP A 37 -5.55 -3.44 13.58
N LEU A 38 -5.78 -4.12 12.45
CA LEU A 38 -7.01 -3.99 11.66
C LEU A 38 -8.11 -5.00 12.04
N GLU A 39 -7.88 -5.81 13.08
CA GLU A 39 -8.79 -6.86 13.57
C GLU A 39 -9.27 -7.83 12.47
N ILE A 40 -8.34 -8.30 11.63
CA ILE A 40 -8.60 -9.24 10.53
C ILE A 40 -7.63 -10.42 10.57
N ALA A 41 -7.91 -11.47 9.79
CA ALA A 41 -6.99 -12.59 9.66
C ALA A 41 -5.68 -12.20 8.92
N GLU A 42 -4.57 -12.84 9.28
CA GLU A 42 -3.28 -12.66 8.60
C GLU A 42 -3.35 -13.03 7.11
N ALA A 43 -4.13 -14.07 6.77
CA ALA A 43 -4.39 -14.46 5.38
C ALA A 43 -5.10 -13.34 4.60
N THR A 44 -6.09 -12.68 5.21
CA THR A 44 -6.81 -11.54 4.63
C THR A 44 -5.86 -10.35 4.42
N THR A 45 -4.99 -10.09 5.38
CA THR A 45 -3.94 -9.05 5.26
C THR A 45 -3.01 -9.33 4.08
N LYS A 46 -2.58 -10.59 3.88
CA LYS A 46 -1.76 -10.99 2.72
C LYS A 46 -2.47 -10.72 1.39
N ILE A 47 -3.78 -10.97 1.32
CA ILE A 47 -4.59 -10.66 0.12
C ILE A 47 -4.62 -9.15 -0.15
N HIS A 48 -4.85 -8.34 0.88
CA HIS A 48 -4.84 -6.88 0.74
C HIS A 48 -3.45 -6.37 0.33
N ALA A 49 -2.38 -6.85 0.95
CA ALA A 49 -1.02 -6.49 0.61
C ALA A 49 -0.70 -6.83 -0.86
N ALA A 50 -1.04 -8.04 -1.32
CA ALA A 50 -0.85 -8.42 -2.73
C ALA A 50 -1.64 -7.53 -3.70
N ALA A 51 -2.89 -7.18 -3.35
CA ALA A 51 -3.70 -6.27 -4.15
C ALA A 51 -3.11 -4.86 -4.20
N VAL A 52 -2.57 -4.35 -3.08
CA VAL A 52 -1.86 -3.06 -3.02
C VAL A 52 -0.66 -3.07 -3.96
N LEU A 53 0.21 -4.08 -3.88
CA LEU A 53 1.39 -4.17 -4.74
C LEU A 53 1.01 -4.18 -6.22
N ARG A 54 -0.03 -4.96 -6.56
CA ARG A 54 -0.55 -5.04 -7.94
C ARG A 54 -1.09 -3.71 -8.44
N GLU A 55 -1.88 -3.01 -7.64
CA GLU A 55 -2.50 -1.74 -8.04
C GLU A 55 -1.48 -0.60 -8.14
N LEU A 56 -0.47 -0.62 -7.27
CA LEU A 56 0.65 0.33 -7.33
C LEU A 56 1.67 -0.01 -8.42
N GLY A 57 1.66 -1.25 -8.93
CA GLY A 57 2.61 -1.73 -9.94
C GLY A 57 4.03 -1.97 -9.40
N VAL A 58 4.15 -2.27 -8.10
CA VAL A 58 5.43 -2.50 -7.41
C VAL A 58 5.64 -3.97 -7.11
N ARG A 59 6.90 -4.35 -6.90
CA ARG A 59 7.31 -5.75 -6.75
C ARG A 59 7.34 -6.21 -5.30
N ASN A 60 7.53 -5.28 -4.37
CA ASN A 60 7.69 -5.60 -2.96
C ASN A 60 7.17 -4.48 -2.06
N ARG A 61 7.03 -4.82 -0.78
CA ARG A 61 6.54 -3.91 0.24
C ARG A 61 7.44 -2.69 0.48
N THR A 62 8.74 -2.81 0.25
CA THR A 62 9.69 -1.72 0.41
C THR A 62 9.45 -0.66 -0.66
N GLU A 63 9.29 -1.06 -1.92
CA GLU A 63 8.91 -0.18 -3.01
C GLU A 63 7.55 0.50 -2.73
N ALA A 64 6.56 -0.24 -2.23
CA ALA A 64 5.27 0.32 -1.83
C ALA A 64 5.39 1.40 -0.74
N ALA A 65 6.21 1.13 0.29
CA ALA A 65 6.47 2.06 1.38
C ALA A 65 7.18 3.33 0.91
N VAL A 66 8.20 3.20 0.05
CA VAL A 66 8.93 4.33 -0.53
C VAL A 66 8.01 5.17 -1.40
N MET A 67 7.15 4.55 -2.21
CA MET A 67 6.14 5.26 -2.97
C MET A 67 5.26 6.09 -2.05
N LEU A 68 4.63 5.50 -1.02
CA LEU A 68 3.76 6.25 -0.10
C LEU A 68 4.48 7.43 0.57
N LYS A 69 5.73 7.24 1.01
CA LYS A 69 6.52 8.35 1.59
C LYS A 69 6.74 9.47 0.58
N THR A 70 7.08 9.12 -0.66
CA THR A 70 7.27 10.08 -1.75
C THR A 70 5.98 10.84 -2.09
N TRP A 71 4.81 10.21 -1.90
CA TRP A 71 3.50 10.85 -2.01
C TRP A 71 3.28 11.91 -0.94
N LEU A 72 3.40 11.51 0.32
CA LEU A 72 3.16 12.38 1.48
C LEU A 72 4.06 13.63 1.47
N THR A 73 5.30 13.50 0.99
CA THR A 73 6.23 14.63 0.86
C THR A 73 5.88 15.58 -0.30
N ARG A 74 5.11 15.15 -1.30
CA ARG A 74 4.77 15.97 -2.49
C ARG A 74 3.43 16.68 -2.39
N ASP A 75 2.52 16.21 -1.53
CA ASP A 75 1.21 16.84 -1.26
C ASP A 75 1.30 18.02 -0.27
N VAL A 76 2.48 18.31 0.29
CA VAL A 76 2.71 19.41 1.26
C VAL A 76 3.30 20.68 0.64
N SER A 77 2.97 21.01 -0.60
CA SER A 77 3.42 22.25 -1.28
C SER A 77 2.31 22.92 -2.08
#